data_AF-A0A1H9XGB3-F1
#
_entry.id   AF-A0A1H9XGB3-F1
#
_cell.length_a   1.000
_cell.length_b   1.000
_cell.length_c   1.000
_cell.angle_alpha   90.00
_cell.angle_beta   90.00
_cell.angle_gamma   90.00
#
_symmetry.space_group_name_H-M   'P 1'
#
loop_
_entity.id
_entity.type
_entity.pdbx_description
1 polymer ?
#
loop_
_entity_poly.entity_id
_entity_poly.type
_entity_poly.pdbx_seq_one_letter_code
_entity_poly.pdbx_strand_id
1 'polypeptide(L)' 'MSHPNAALTPRARLRLARLVVEQNWRPAEAARMFMTSVRTARKWAERYRLEGEAGMADRSSRPHHSPAKTPDPLV' A
#
# COMPACT_ATOMS: atom_id res chain seq x y z
N MET A 1 3.41 6.28 -17.09
CA MET A 1 2.21 6.32 -16.22
C MET A 1 1.81 4.89 -15.92
N SER A 2 1.60 4.50 -14.65
CA SER A 2 1.18 3.13 -14.31
C SER A 2 -0.31 2.93 -14.60
N HIS A 3 -0.70 1.79 -15.18
CA HIS A 3 -2.10 1.52 -15.53
C HIS A 3 -2.98 1.51 -14.26
N PRO A 4 -4.23 2.03 -14.29
CA PRO A 4 -5.08 2.16 -13.10
C PRO A 4 -5.31 0.86 -12.32
N ASN A 5 -5.26 -0.29 -13.01
CA ASN A 5 -5.45 -1.62 -12.44
C ASN A 5 -4.15 -2.33 -12.03
N ALA A 6 -2.99 -1.68 -12.09
CA ALA A 6 -1.75 -2.28 -11.61
C ALA A 6 -1.86 -2.56 -10.09
N ALA A 7 -1.33 -3.68 -9.63
CA ALA A 7 -1.47 -4.14 -8.25
C ALA A 7 -1.00 -3.12 -7.19
N LEU A 8 -0.06 -2.26 -7.56
CA LEU A 8 0.51 -1.24 -6.69
C LEU A 8 -0.26 0.09 -6.68
N THR A 9 -1.37 0.25 -7.42
CA THR A 9 -2.17 1.49 -7.32
C THR A 9 -2.95 1.54 -6.00
N PRO A 10 -3.23 2.72 -5.44
CA PRO A 10 -4.08 2.85 -4.24
C PRO A 10 -5.45 2.16 -4.40
N ARG A 11 -6.01 2.20 -5.62
CA ARG A 11 -7.29 1.54 -5.94
C ARG A 11 -7.19 0.02 -5.88
N ALA A 12 -6.12 -0.58 -6.40
CA ALA A 12 -5.91 -2.02 -6.33
C ALA A 12 -5.66 -2.48 -4.89
N ARG A 13 -4.87 -1.72 -4.12
CA ARG A 13 -4.65 -1.93 -2.68
C ARG A 13 -5.95 -1.96 -1.88
N LEU A 14 -6.82 -0.97 -2.12
CA LEU A 14 -8.10 -0.87 -1.44
C LEU A 14 -9.01 -2.07 -1.76
N ARG A 15 -9.11 -2.47 -3.03
CA ARG A 15 -9.88 -3.66 -3.44
C ARG A 15 -9.37 -4.92 -2.75
N LEU A 16 -8.05 -5.13 -2.74
CA LEU A 16 -7.42 -6.26 -2.06
C LEU A 16 -7.77 -6.26 -0.57
N ALA A 17 -7.63 -5.12 0.10
CA ALA A 17 -7.86 -5.02 1.54
C ALA A 17 -9.33 -5.30 1.90
N ARG A 18 -10.29 -4.77 1.13
CA ARG A 18 -11.72 -5.06 1.32
C ARG A 18 -12.06 -6.54 1.14
N LEU A 19 -11.46 -7.23 0.17
CA LEU A 19 -11.64 -8.68 0.02
C LEU A 19 -11.23 -9.44 1.28
N VAL A 20 -10.09 -9.08 1.87
CA VAL A 20 -9.59 -9.74 3.09
C VAL A 20 -10.39 -9.35 4.34
N VAL A 21 -10.75 -8.07 4.48
CA VAL A 21 -11.33 -7.54 5.74
C VAL A 21 -12.85 -7.60 5.75
N GLU A 22 -13.51 -7.19 4.68
CA GLU A 22 -14.98 -7.12 4.62
C GLU A 22 -15.58 -8.44 4.11
N GLN A 23 -14.91 -9.10 3.18
CA GLN A 23 -15.40 -10.35 2.55
C GLN A 23 -14.75 -11.60 3.14
N ASN A 24 -13.89 -11.45 4.15
CA ASN A 24 -13.23 -12.52 4.89
C ASN A 24 -12.43 -13.52 4.02
N TRP A 25 -11.89 -13.07 2.89
CA TRP A 25 -11.02 -13.89 2.04
C TRP A 25 -9.70 -14.21 2.76
N ARG A 26 -9.12 -15.38 2.46
CA ARG A 26 -7.77 -15.68 2.96
C ARG A 26 -6.77 -14.73 2.28
N PRO A 27 -5.81 -14.15 3.01
CA PRO A 27 -4.81 -13.26 2.42
C PRO A 27 -4.03 -13.87 1.25
N ALA A 28 -3.89 -15.20 1.22
CA ALA A 28 -3.24 -15.92 0.12
C ALA A 28 -4.05 -15.88 -1.19
N GLU A 29 -5.38 -15.99 -1.11
CA GLU A 29 -6.28 -15.95 -2.27
C GLU A 29 -6.29 -14.57 -2.89
N ALA A 30 -6.41 -13.54 -2.05
CA ALA A 30 -6.32 -12.15 -2.48
C ALA A 30 -4.93 -11.82 -3.05
N ALA A 31 -3.85 -12.29 -2.42
CA ALA A 31 -2.49 -12.09 -2.93
C ALA A 31 -2.29 -12.68 -4.34
N ARG A 32 -2.81 -13.90 -4.58
CA ARG A 32 -2.75 -14.57 -5.88
C ARG A 32 -3.49 -13.78 -6.97
N MET A 33 -4.70 -13.31 -6.67
CA MET A 33 -5.52 -12.53 -7.62
C MET A 33 -4.83 -11.22 -8.04
N PHE A 34 -4.11 -10.57 -7.13
CA PHE A 34 -3.45 -9.29 -7.36
C PHE A 34 -1.95 -9.43 -7.67
N MET A 35 -1.44 -10.64 -7.92
CA MET A 35 -0.03 -10.91 -8.23
C MET A 35 0.93 -10.27 -7.22
N THR A 36 0.60 -10.36 -5.93
CA THR A 36 1.43 -9.83 -4.85
C THR A 36 1.79 -10.92 -3.85
N SER A 37 2.69 -10.62 -2.93
CA SER A 37 3.05 -11.56 -1.86
C SER A 37 1.96 -11.60 -0.78
N VAL A 38 1.81 -12.74 -0.10
CA VAL A 38 0.89 -12.87 1.05
C VAL A 38 1.25 -11.87 2.16
N ARG A 39 2.54 -11.57 2.34
CA ARG A 39 3.03 -10.56 3.28
C ARG A 39 2.51 -9.16 2.92
N THR A 40 2.54 -8.80 1.64
CA THR A 40 2.00 -7.52 1.15
C THR A 40 0.48 -7.44 1.37
N ALA A 41 -0.24 -8.53 1.05
CA ALA A 41 -1.69 -8.60 1.26
C ALA A 41 -2.06 -8.42 2.74
N ARG A 42 -1.35 -9.09 3.67
CA ARG A 42 -1.54 -8.93 5.11
C ARG A 42 -1.28 -7.49 5.56
N LYS A 43 -0.19 -6.88 5.10
CA LYS A 43 0.16 -5.49 5.41
C LYS A 43 -0.94 -4.51 4.99
N TRP A 44 -1.49 -4.66 3.79
CA TRP A 44 -2.56 -3.78 3.32
C TRP A 44 -3.88 -4.03 4.06
N ALA A 45 -4.21 -5.28 4.37
CA ALA A 45 -5.39 -5.61 5.17
C ALA A 45 -5.31 -5.04 6.60
N GLU A 46 -4.15 -5.18 7.25
CA GLU A 46 -3.90 -4.57 8.58
C GLU A 46 -4.03 -3.06 8.54
N ARG A 47 -3.37 -2.41 7.57
CA ARG A 47 -3.46 -0.96 7.43
C ARG A 47 -4.90 -0.49 7.16
N TYR A 48 -5.66 -1.23 6.37
CA TYR A 48 -7.07 -0.93 6.14
C TYR A 48 -7.91 -1.05 7.42
N ARG A 49 -7.65 -2.04 8.29
CA ARG A 49 -8.32 -2.13 9.60
C ARG A 49 -8.03 -0.94 10.51
N LEU A 50 -6.81 -0.39 10.44
CA LEU A 50 -6.38 0.70 11.31
C LEU A 50 -6.77 2.09 10.80
N GLU A 51 -6.66 2.30 9.49
CA GLU A 51 -6.70 3.64 8.87
C GLU A 51 -7.83 3.78 7.84
N GLY A 52 -8.58 2.72 7.57
CA GLY A 52 -9.60 2.68 6.52
C GLY A 52 -9.01 2.95 5.14
N GLU A 53 -9.78 3.64 4.30
CA GLU A 53 -9.38 3.96 2.92
C GLU A 53 -8.17 4.89 2.85
N ALA A 54 -8.04 5.81 3.82
CA ALA A 54 -6.95 6.78 3.87
C ALA A 54 -5.57 6.10 3.91
N GLY A 55 -5.47 4.92 4.55
CA GLY A 55 -4.23 4.16 4.63
C GLY A 55 -3.74 3.60 3.29
N MET A 56 -4.60 3.53 2.27
CA MET A 56 -4.23 2.97 0.96
C MET A 56 -3.49 3.98 0.07
N ALA A 57 -3.49 5.26 0.44
CA ALA A 57 -2.73 6.31 -0.24
C ALA A 57 -1.21 6.04 -0.21
N ASP A 58 -0.49 6.65 -1.15
CA ASP A 58 0.96 6.59 -1.15
C ASP A 58 1.53 7.36 0.03
N ARG A 59 2.41 6.69 0.76
CA ARG A 59 3.23 7.32 1.78
C ARG A 59 4.51 7.79 1.12
N SER A 60 5.03 8.91 1.60
CA SER A 60 6.35 9.38 1.19
C SER A 60 7.38 8.27 1.39
N SER A 61 8.10 7.92 0.32
CA SER A 61 9.29 7.06 0.41
C SER A 61 10.50 7.81 0.99
N ARG A 62 10.41 9.13 1.17
CA ARG A 62 11.48 9.93 1.75
C ARG A 62 11.62 9.57 3.22
N PRO A 63 12.84 9.29 3.70
CA PRO A 63 13.08 9.06 5.11
C PRO A 63 12.72 10.31 5.92
N HIS A 64 12.20 10.12 7.14
CA HIS A 64 11.89 11.22 8.06
C HIS A 64 13.16 11.97 8.50
N HIS A 65 14.28 11.28 8.55
CA HIS A 65 15.57 11.83 8.95
C HIS A 65 16.65 11.39 7.96
N SER A 66 17.42 12.34 7.46
CA SER A 66 18.57 12.10 6.59
C SER A 66 19.77 12.86 7.18
N PRO A 67 20.64 12.17 7.96
CA PRO A 67 21.78 12.82 8.62
C PRO A 67 22.75 13.51 7.64
N ALA A 68 22.82 13.02 6.41
CA ALA A 68 23.68 13.55 5.35
C ALA A 68 22.91 14.49 4.39
N LYS A 69 21.80 15.10 4.81
CA LYS A 69 21.05 16.05 3.98
C LYS A 69 21.94 17.28 3.70
N THR A 70 22.23 17.52 2.43
CA THR A 70 22.94 18.73 1.99
C THR A 70 22.09 19.98 2.26
N PRO A 71 22.70 21.13 2.60
CA PRO A 71 21.98 22.39 2.74
C PRO A 71 21.29 22.77 1.42
N ASP A 72 20.19 23.53 1.52
CA ASP A 72 19.50 24.02 0.34
C ASP A 72 20.42 25.00 -0.44
N PRO A 73 20.32 25.07 -1.78
CA PRO A 73 21.15 25.98 -2.56
C PRO A 73 20.93 27.42 -2.10
N LEU A 74 22.03 28.15 -1.85
CA LEU A 74 21.96 29.59 -1.63
C LEU A 74 21.56 30.24 -2.97
N VAL A 75 20.45 30.97 -2.97
CA VAL A 75 19.99 31.80 -4.09
C VAL A 75 20.47 33.23 -3.87
#